data_AF-A0A1G5EBP3-F1
#
_entry.id   AF-A0A1G5EBP3-F1
#
_cell.length_a   1.000
_cell.length_b   1.000
_cell.length_c   1.000
_cell.angle_alpha   90.00
_cell.angle_beta   90.00
_cell.angle_gamma   90.00
#
_symmetry.space_group_name_H-M   'P 1'
#
loop_
_entity.id
_entity.type
_entity.pdbx_description
1 polymer ?
#
loop_
_entity_poly.entity_id
_entity_poly.type
_entity_poly.pdbx_seq_one_letter_code
_entity_poly.pdbx_strand_id
1 'polypeptide(L)'
;MAVFLYILLMVINFIVKIVCALIKRVDLTNSLFIGVIPVFLVRNKGFDKMTNWIIFGIAVLLALVIQHMFTIAKILASVISCVAIAFLCSIWKSYDSRHAQLTVVAIGTIIAAIWNLQYWYGYKTEL
;
A
#
# COMPACT_ATOMS: atom_id res chain seq x y z
N MET A 1 -17.70 13.13 -32.60
CA MET A 1 -17.94 12.21 -31.45
C MET A 1 -16.87 11.13 -31.31
N ALA A 2 -16.51 10.40 -32.37
CA ALA A 2 -15.52 9.31 -32.29
C ALA A 2 -14.11 9.74 -31.81
N VAL A 3 -13.61 10.90 -32.27
CA VAL A 3 -12.27 11.42 -31.90
C VAL A 3 -12.19 11.77 -30.40
N PHE A 4 -13.25 12.38 -29.85
CA PHE A 4 -13.33 12.70 -28.42
C PHE A 4 -13.35 11.45 -27.55
N LEU A 5 -14.09 10.41 -27.97
CA LEU A 5 -14.12 9.12 -27.28
C LEU A 5 -12.74 8.43 -27.28
N TYR A 6 -11.99 8.52 -28.39
CA TYR A 6 -10.64 7.97 -28.48
C TYR A 6 -9.65 8.67 -27.55
N ILE A 7 -9.70 10.00 -27.46
CA ILE A 7 -8.83 10.77 -26.56
C ILE A 7 -9.16 10.42 -25.10
N LEU A 8 -10.44 10.32 -24.75
CA LEU A 8 -10.87 9.90 -23.41
C LEU A 8 -10.39 8.49 -23.07
N LEU A 9 -10.53 7.54 -24.00
CA LEU A 9 -10.09 6.16 -23.82
C LEU A 9 -8.56 6.07 -23.66
N MET A 10 -7.81 6.90 -24.37
CA MET A 10 -6.34 6.96 -24.27
C MET A 10 -5.90 7.44 -22.89
N VAL A 11 -6.53 8.48 -22.35
CA VAL A 11 -6.25 8.98 -20.99
C VAL A 11 -6.59 7.93 -19.94
N ILE A 12 -7.75 7.27 -20.05
CA ILE A 12 -8.14 6.19 -19.14
C ILE A 12 -7.12 5.05 -19.19
N ASN A 13 -6.73 4.60 -20.39
CA ASN A 13 -5.73 3.55 -20.54
C ASN A 13 -4.37 3.93 -19.96
N PHE A 14 -3.97 5.20 -20.07
CA PHE A 14 -2.73 5.69 -19.47
C PHE A 14 -2.78 5.64 -17.94
N ILE A 15 -3.88 6.12 -17.34
CA ILE A 15 -4.09 6.07 -15.88
C ILE A 15 -4.11 4.61 -15.40
N VAL A 16 -4.84 3.73 -16.08
CA VAL A 16 -4.92 2.30 -15.74
C VAL A 16 -3.54 1.66 -15.80
N LYS A 17 -2.72 1.96 -16.81
CA LYS A 17 -1.33 1.45 -16.90
C LYS A 17 -0.45 1.93 -15.75
N ILE A 18 -0.56 3.20 -15.35
CA ILE A 18 0.17 3.73 -14.20
C ILE A 18 -0.26 3.02 -12.92
N VAL A 19 -1.57 2.87 -12.71
CA VAL A 19 -2.13 2.18 -11.55
C VAL A 19 -1.68 0.72 -11.54
N CYS A 20 -1.73 0.01 -12.66
CA CYS A 20 -1.22 -1.36 -12.77
C CYS A 20 0.29 -1.46 -12.52
N ALA A 21 1.09 -0.48 -12.98
CA ALA A 21 2.52 -0.44 -12.69
C ALA A 21 2.79 -0.21 -11.20
N LEU A 22 2.01 0.66 -10.55
CA LEU A 22 2.06 0.87 -9.10
C LEU A 22 1.66 -0.39 -8.33
N ILE A 23 0.60 -1.07 -8.78
CA ILE A 23 0.12 -2.32 -8.16
C ILE A 23 1.15 -3.44 -8.30
N LYS A 24 1.93 -3.47 -9.39
CA LYS A 24 3.04 -4.43 -9.55
C LYS A 24 4.22 -4.12 -8.64
N ARG A 25 4.41 -2.86 -8.23
CA ARG A 25 5.44 -2.43 -7.27
C ARG A 25 4.93 -2.53 -5.83
N VAL A 26 4.69 -3.76 -5.41
CA VAL A 26 4.23 -4.08 -4.04
C VAL A 26 5.23 -3.57 -2.99
N ASP A 27 6.52 -3.55 -3.32
CA ASP A 27 7.60 -2.91 -2.56
C ASP A 27 7.31 -1.45 -2.22
N LEU A 28 6.85 -0.67 -3.21
CA LEU A 28 6.56 0.74 -3.02
C LEU A 28 5.30 0.93 -2.15
N THR A 29 4.28 0.11 -2.37
CA THR A 29 3.05 0.15 -1.57
C THR A 29 3.32 -0.24 -0.10
N ASN A 30 4.09 -1.29 0.14
CA ASN A 30 4.47 -1.72 1.48
C ASN A 30 5.31 -0.65 2.19
N SER A 31 6.22 0.00 1.47
CA SER A 31 7.02 1.11 2.00
C SER A 31 6.18 2.32 2.39
N LEU A 32 5.13 2.64 1.61
CA LEU A 32 4.16 3.69 1.96
C LEU A 32 3.44 3.37 3.27
N PHE A 33 2.94 2.14 3.44
CA PHE A 33 2.28 1.72 4.69
C PHE A 33 3.21 1.79 5.90
N ILE A 34 4.48 1.39 5.76
CA ILE A 34 5.48 1.50 6.83
C ILE A 34 5.76 2.98 7.13
N GLY A 35 5.87 3.82 6.12
CA GLY A 35 6.14 5.26 6.28
C GLY A 35 5.06 5.99 7.07
N VAL A 36 3.81 5.49 7.07
CA VAL A 36 2.72 6.05 7.87
C VAL A 36 2.93 5.83 9.38
N ILE A 37 3.60 4.75 9.80
CA ILE A 37 3.83 4.41 11.22
C ILE A 37 4.55 5.53 11.99
N PRO A 38 5.74 6.01 11.56
CA PRO A 38 6.42 7.08 12.28
C PRO A 38 5.63 8.38 12.31
N VAL A 39 4.85 8.69 11.27
CA VAL A 39 3.95 9.87 11.25
C VAL A 39 2.91 9.78 12.36
N PHE A 40 2.31 8.61 12.58
CA PHE A 40 1.40 8.39 13.70
C PHE A 40 2.10 8.52 15.06
N LEU A 41 3.33 8.04 15.20
CA LEU A 41 4.11 8.13 16.44
C LEU A 41 4.49 9.59 16.78
N VAL A 42 4.75 10.43 15.79
CA VAL A 42 5.13 11.83 16.01
C VAL A 42 3.96 12.81 16.01
N ARG A 43 2.75 12.37 15.65
CA ARG A 43 1.53 13.19 15.57
C ARG A 43 1.24 14.00 16.84
N ASN A 44 1.52 13.43 18.02
CA ASN A 44 1.23 14.06 19.31
C ASN A 44 2.36 14.99 19.80
N LYS A 45 3.45 15.14 19.04
CA LYS A 45 4.59 16.00 19.41
C LYS A 45 4.47 17.44 18.90
N GLY A 46 3.35 17.79 18.26
CA GLY A 46 3.09 19.17 17.81
C GLY A 46 3.95 19.64 16.64
N PHE A 47 4.57 18.72 15.89
CA PHE A 47 5.35 19.09 14.69
C PHE A 47 4.47 19.69 13.60
N ASP A 48 5.03 20.65 12.88
CA ASP A 48 4.43 21.24 11.69
C ASP A 48 4.16 20.19 10.61
N LYS A 49 3.13 20.47 9.80
CA LYS A 49 2.71 19.60 8.68
C LYS A 49 3.87 19.28 7.75
N MET A 50 4.72 20.25 7.45
CA MET A 50 5.88 20.08 6.57
C MET A 50 6.89 19.08 7.14
N THR A 51 7.19 19.16 8.43
CA THR A 51 8.09 18.24 9.13
C THR A 51 7.54 16.81 9.13
N ASN A 52 6.24 16.64 9.34
CA ASN A 52 5.60 15.32 9.27
C ASN A 52 5.68 14.70 7.87
N TRP A 53 5.55 15.51 6.81
CA TRP A 53 5.73 15.05 5.43
C TRP A 53 7.19 14.67 5.11
N ILE A 54 8.16 15.39 5.68
CA ILE A 54 9.58 15.04 5.55
C ILE A 54 9.88 13.71 6.24
N ILE A 55 9.37 13.53 7.47
CA ILE A 55 9.51 12.27 8.22
C ILE A 55 8.88 11.11 7.44
N PHE A 56 7.68 11.32 6.87
CA PHE A 56 7.03 10.35 6.00
C PHE A 56 7.92 9.98 4.81
N GLY A 57 8.40 10.96 4.05
CA GLY A 57 9.21 10.72 2.86
C GLY A 57 10.51 9.96 3.17
N ILE A 58 11.21 10.34 4.24
CA ILE A 58 12.43 9.65 4.68
C ILE A 58 12.13 8.22 5.10
N ALA A 59 11.05 7.99 5.86
CA ALA A 59 10.66 6.66 6.31
C ALA A 59 10.29 5.74 5.13
N VAL A 60 9.58 6.26 4.13
CA VAL A 60 9.25 5.51 2.91
C VAL A 60 10.52 5.14 2.15
N LEU A 61 11.44 6.08 1.94
CA LEU A 61 12.70 5.81 1.24
C LEU A 61 13.54 4.75 1.97
N LEU A 62 13.69 4.88 3.30
CA LEU A 62 14.41 3.89 4.11
C LEU A 62 13.75 2.52 4.04
N ALA A 63 12.42 2.45 4.15
CA ALA A 63 11.69 1.18 4.05
C ALA A 63 11.91 0.52 2.68
N LEU A 64 11.97 1.31 1.60
CA LEU A 64 12.17 0.81 0.24
C LEU A 64 13.59 0.26 0.05
N VAL A 65 14.60 0.98 0.54
CA VAL A 65 16.01 0.54 0.52
C VAL A 65 16.19 -0.74 1.34
N ILE A 66 15.65 -0.78 2.57
CA ILE A 66 15.76 -1.94 3.46
C ILE A 66 15.04 -3.16 2.85
N GLN A 67 13.85 -2.96 2.28
CA GLN A 67 13.15 -4.02 1.54
C GLN A 67 13.97 -4.51 0.35
N HIS A 68 14.64 -3.62 -0.39
CA HIS A 68 15.47 -4.04 -1.52
C HIS A 68 16.68 -4.89 -1.07
N MET A 69 17.33 -4.50 0.04
CA MET A 69 18.54 -5.15 0.54
C MET A 69 18.29 -6.46 1.31
N PHE A 70 17.16 -6.58 2.02
CA PHE A 70 16.91 -7.71 2.93
C PHE A 70 15.61 -8.44 2.61
N THR A 71 15.69 -9.73 2.27
CA THR A 71 14.52 -10.59 2.03
C THR A 71 13.60 -10.69 3.26
N ILE A 72 14.17 -10.71 4.46
CA ILE A 72 13.39 -10.74 5.71
C ILE A 72 12.56 -9.46 5.84
N ALA A 73 13.12 -8.31 5.49
CA ALA A 73 12.40 -7.04 5.53
C ALA A 73 11.25 -6.99 4.52
N LYS A 74 11.40 -7.62 3.35
CA LYS A 74 10.29 -7.78 2.38
C LYS A 74 9.10 -8.54 2.96
N ILE A 75 9.37 -9.68 3.62
CA ILE A 75 8.33 -10.50 4.26
C ILE A 75 7.67 -9.71 5.38
N LEU A 76 8.47 -9.08 6.24
CA LEU A 76 7.95 -8.27 7.35
C LEU A 76 7.09 -7.11 6.85
N ALA A 77 7.53 -6.42 5.81
CA ALA A 77 6.80 -5.31 5.19
C ALA A 77 5.47 -5.75 4.58
N SER A 78 5.43 -6.94 3.99
CA SER A 78 4.21 -7.57 3.51
C SER A 78 3.23 -7.91 4.63
N VAL A 79 3.71 -8.42 5.77
CA VAL A 79 2.84 -8.70 6.92
C VAL A 79 2.28 -7.39 7.48
N ILE A 80 3.12 -6.37 7.61
CA ILE A 80 2.71 -5.04 8.09
C ILE A 80 1.65 -4.42 7.17
N SER A 81 1.79 -4.52 5.85
CA SER A 81 0.80 -3.98 4.91
C SER A 81 -0.53 -4.72 4.98
N CYS A 82 -0.52 -6.04 5.16
CA CYS A 82 -1.74 -6.81 5.42
C CYS A 82 -2.47 -6.35 6.68
N VAL A 83 -1.74 -6.11 7.78
CA VAL A 83 -2.31 -5.58 9.03
C VAL A 83 -2.84 -4.16 8.84
N ALA A 84 -2.12 -3.31 8.12
CA ALA A 84 -2.57 -1.95 7.82
C ALA A 84 -3.87 -1.94 7.00
N ILE A 85 -3.99 -2.84 6.01
CA ILE A 85 -5.21 -3.02 5.22
C ILE A 85 -6.35 -3.53 6.09
N ALA A 86 -6.11 -4.53 6.95
CA ALA A 86 -7.12 -5.02 7.89
C ALA A 86 -7.65 -3.90 8.80
N PHE A 87 -6.75 -3.05 9.31
CA PHE A 87 -7.11 -1.89 10.12
C PHE A 87 -7.92 -0.86 9.32
N LEU A 88 -7.48 -0.51 8.10
CA LEU A 88 -8.22 0.39 7.23
C LEU A 88 -9.62 -0.15 6.91
N CYS A 89 -9.74 -1.43 6.54
CA CYS A 89 -11.03 -2.08 6.30
C CYS A 89 -11.93 -2.03 7.53
N SER A 90 -11.37 -2.11 8.75
CA SER A 90 -12.17 -2.07 9.97
C SER A 90 -12.75 -0.68 10.28
N ILE A 91 -12.08 0.40 9.82
CA ILE A 91 -12.43 1.79 10.17
C ILE A 91 -13.11 2.52 8.98
N TRP A 92 -12.96 2.00 7.77
CA TRP A 92 -13.41 2.66 6.53
C TRP A 92 -14.89 3.05 6.53
N LYS A 93 -15.76 2.20 7.10
CA LYS A 93 -17.21 2.44 7.12
C LYS A 93 -17.77 2.13 8.49
N SER A 94 -18.83 2.83 8.88
CA SER A 94 -19.71 2.40 9.96
C SER A 94 -20.47 1.15 9.49
N TYR A 95 -20.14 0.01 10.09
CA TYR A 95 -20.80 -1.27 9.81
C TYR A 95 -21.96 -1.49 10.78
N ASP A 96 -23.14 -1.79 10.23
CA ASP A 96 -24.35 -2.05 11.05
C ASP A 96 -24.22 -3.29 11.93
N SER A 97 -23.38 -4.26 11.53
CA SER A 97 -23.12 -5.46 12.31
C SER A 97 -21.63 -5.78 12.41
N ARG A 98 -21.22 -6.28 13.59
CA ARG A 98 -19.84 -6.73 13.83
C ARG A 98 -19.43 -7.87 12.90
N HIS A 99 -20.39 -8.71 12.49
CA HIS A 99 -20.17 -9.75 11.50
C HIS A 99 -19.86 -9.16 10.11
N ALA A 100 -20.58 -8.14 9.65
CA ALA A 100 -20.29 -7.49 8.37
C ALA A 100 -18.90 -6.82 8.36
N GLN A 101 -18.51 -6.17 9.47
CA GLN A 101 -17.18 -5.59 9.62
C GLN A 101 -16.08 -6.66 9.50
N LEU A 102 -16.25 -7.78 10.22
CA LEU A 102 -15.26 -8.86 10.25
C LEU A 102 -15.14 -9.55 8.89
N THR A 103 -16.25 -9.72 8.15
CA THR A 103 -16.25 -10.26 6.79
C THR A 103 -15.48 -9.36 5.83
N VAL A 104 -15.68 -8.03 5.88
CA VAL A 104 -14.96 -7.11 4.99
C VAL A 104 -13.47 -7.05 5.32
N VAL A 105 -13.12 -7.05 6.61
CA VAL A 105 -11.73 -7.14 7.06
C VAL A 105 -11.09 -8.44 6.58
N ALA A 106 -11.78 -9.58 6.72
CA ALA A 106 -11.26 -10.88 6.28
C ALA A 106 -11.03 -10.91 4.76
N ILE A 107 -12.01 -10.47 3.96
CA ILE A 107 -11.88 -10.40 2.50
C ILE A 107 -10.74 -9.47 2.10
N GLY A 108 -10.66 -8.27 2.68
CA GLY A 108 -9.60 -7.30 2.40
C GLY A 108 -8.20 -7.83 2.75
N THR A 109 -8.09 -8.55 3.86
CA THR A 109 -6.83 -9.17 4.31
C THR A 109 -6.41 -10.32 3.39
N ILE A 110 -7.35 -11.16 2.94
CA ILE A 110 -7.06 -12.25 1.99
C ILE A 110 -6.57 -11.70 0.65
N ILE A 111 -7.23 -10.66 0.12
CA ILE A 111 -6.80 -9.99 -1.12
C ILE A 111 -5.39 -9.41 -0.95
N ALA A 112 -5.12 -8.74 0.17
CA ALA A 112 -3.80 -8.21 0.49
C ALA A 112 -2.73 -9.31 0.59
N ALA A 113 -3.06 -10.45 1.19
CA ALA A 113 -2.16 -11.58 1.32
C ALA A 113 -1.84 -12.21 -0.04
N ILE A 114 -2.84 -12.43 -0.90
CA ILE A 114 -2.63 -12.94 -2.27
C ILE A 114 -1.78 -11.97 -3.09
N TRP A 115 -2.04 -10.67 -2.97
CA TRP A 115 -1.29 -9.65 -3.68
C TRP A 115 0.18 -9.62 -3.24
N ASN A 116 0.45 -9.75 -1.94
CA ASN A 116 1.81 -9.86 -1.43
C ASN A 116 2.49 -11.20 -1.75
N LEU A 117 1.75 -12.30 -1.90
CA LEU A 117 2.33 -13.57 -2.35
C LEU A 117 2.92 -13.46 -3.76
N GLN A 118 2.28 -12.72 -4.67
CA GLN A 118 2.85 -12.47 -6.00
C GLN A 118 4.22 -11.77 -5.91
N TYR A 119 4.38 -10.85 -4.95
CA TYR A 119 5.65 -10.18 -4.70
C TYR A 119 6.74 -11.14 -4.20
N TRP A 120 6.36 -12.21 -3.49
CA TRP A 120 7.30 -13.24 -3.03
C TRP A 120 7.70 -14.22 -4.15
N TYR A 121 6.76 -14.61 -5.01
CA TYR A 121 7.03 -15.54 -6.11
C TYR A 121 7.78 -14.88 -7.28
N GLY A 122 7.50 -13.62 -7.60
CA GLY A 122 8.23 -12.88 -8.65
C GLY A 122 9.73 -12.71 -8.36
N TYR A 123 10.12 -12.72 -7.08
CA TYR A 123 11.53 -12.68 -6.65
C TYR A 123 12.29 -13.97 -6.99
N LYS A 124 11.61 -15.12 -7.08
CA LYS A 124 12.25 -16.41 -7.35
C LYS A 124 12.77 -16.53 -8.80
N THR A 125 12.37 -15.60 -9.67
CA THR A 125 12.77 -15.54 -11.09
C THR A 125 13.88 -14.54 -11.38
N GLU A 126 14.31 -13.73 -10.40
CA GLU A 126 15.40 -12.74 -10.57
C GLU A 126 16.69 -13.13 -9.81
N LEU A 127 16.81 -14.40 -9.41
CA LEU A 127 17.97 -15.00 -8.74
C LEU A 127 18.44 -16.23 -9.51
#